data_AF-A0A498NL23-F1
#
_entry.id   AF-A0A498NL23-F1
#
_cell.length_a   1.000
_cell.length_b   1.000
_cell.length_c   1.000
_cell.angle_alpha   90.00
_cell.angle_beta   90.00
_cell.angle_gamma   90.00
#
_symmetry.space_group_name_H-M   'P 1'
#
loop_
_entity.id
_entity.type
_entity.pdbx_description
1 polymer ?
#
loop_
_entity_poly.entity_id
_entity_poly.type
_entity_poly.pdbx_seq_one_letter_code
_entity_poly.pdbx_strand_id
1 'polypeptide(L)'
;MAECVNDSDAESRISYGDYVVLKRGDVFKSVQIENKKKVIFEKQWFFLDKAVGQLYGTMFEIEAGGSLKLKAAKRTGDSLDSKEAGQDNRHIVDDGRSQKLTRDDIETLKEQGLKGQEIVQQLIDNSTTFKDKTEFAQEKYIKKKKKK
;
A
#
# COMPACT_ATOMS: atom_id res chain seq x y z
N MET A 1 34.86 -35.59 9.60
CA MET A 1 33.67 -35.75 8.73
C MET A 1 32.46 -35.46 9.59
N ALA A 2 31.83 -34.30 9.40
CA ALA A 2 30.57 -33.95 10.04
C ALA A 2 29.60 -33.57 8.92
N GLU A 3 28.41 -34.13 9.03
CA GLU A 3 27.49 -34.43 7.94
C GLU A 3 26.77 -33.18 7.42
N CYS A 4 26.53 -33.19 6.10
CA CYS A 4 25.76 -32.20 5.37
C CYS A 4 24.29 -32.26 5.82
N VAL A 5 23.77 -31.17 6.40
CA VAL A 5 22.31 -30.99 6.59
C VAL A 5 21.75 -30.38 5.31
N ASN A 6 20.98 -31.20 4.60
CA ASN A 6 20.32 -30.91 3.33
C ASN A 6 19.19 -29.86 3.45
N ASP A 7 19.17 -28.95 2.46
CA ASP A 7 18.04 -28.62 1.58
C ASP A 7 16.63 -28.39 2.21
N SER A 8 16.21 -27.14 2.42
CA SER A 8 14.79 -26.76 2.63
C SER A 8 14.43 -25.30 2.27
N ASP A 9 15.26 -24.58 1.50
CA ASP A 9 14.91 -23.24 0.97
C ASP A 9 14.33 -23.29 -0.46
N ALA A 10 14.25 -24.49 -1.05
CA ALA A 10 13.72 -24.71 -2.39
C ALA A 10 12.19 -24.81 -2.43
N GLU A 11 11.52 -25.17 -1.33
CA GLU A 11 10.07 -25.41 -1.30
C GLU A 11 9.20 -24.16 -1.14
N SER A 12 9.83 -22.97 -1.03
CA SER A 12 9.10 -21.72 -0.74
C SER A 12 9.25 -20.63 -1.81
N ARG A 13 9.75 -20.94 -3.01
CA ARG A 13 9.87 -19.97 -4.12
C ARG A 13 8.75 -20.15 -5.14
N ILE A 14 8.29 -19.03 -5.71
CA ILE A 14 7.24 -18.99 -6.72
C ILE A 14 7.82 -19.41 -8.07
N SER A 15 7.23 -20.42 -8.71
CA SER A 15 7.57 -20.85 -10.08
C SER A 15 6.44 -20.61 -11.09
N TYR A 16 6.78 -20.65 -12.39
CA TYR A 16 5.78 -20.71 -13.45
C TYR A 16 4.98 -22.00 -13.36
N GLY A 17 3.66 -21.91 -13.53
CA GLY A 17 2.73 -23.04 -13.40
C GLY A 17 2.10 -23.16 -12.01
N ASP A 18 2.69 -22.55 -10.98
CA ASP A 18 2.17 -22.59 -9.61
C ASP A 18 0.83 -21.86 -9.48
N TYR A 19 -0.02 -22.38 -8.61
CA TYR A 19 -1.24 -21.70 -8.17
C TYR A 19 -0.95 -20.91 -6.90
N VAL A 20 -1.05 -19.58 -7.00
CA VAL A 20 -0.75 -18.66 -5.90
C VAL A 20 -2.00 -17.88 -5.49
N VAL A 21 -2.02 -17.40 -4.25
CA VAL A 21 -3.08 -16.53 -3.73
C VAL A 21 -2.55 -15.12 -3.56
N LEU A 22 -3.13 -14.18 -4.30
CA LEU A 22 -2.89 -12.75 -4.14
C LEU A 22 -3.72 -12.22 -2.98
N LYS A 23 -3.09 -11.44 -2.09
CA LYS A 23 -3.76 -10.80 -0.94
C LYS A 23 -3.59 -9.30 -1.00
N ARG A 24 -4.70 -8.56 -0.82
CA ARG A 24 -4.69 -7.10 -0.55
C ARG A 24 -5.71 -6.78 0.53
N GLY A 25 -5.21 -6.40 1.72
CA GLY A 25 -6.07 -6.28 2.91
C GLY A 25 -6.71 -7.63 3.25
N ASP A 26 -8.04 -7.67 3.24
CA ASP A 26 -8.85 -8.87 3.51
C ASP A 26 -9.37 -9.54 2.21
N VAL A 27 -8.96 -9.04 1.05
CA VAL A 27 -9.37 -9.57 -0.26
C VAL A 27 -8.32 -10.55 -0.77
N PHE A 28 -8.79 -11.72 -1.20
CA PHE A 28 -7.96 -12.81 -1.71
C PHE A 28 -8.38 -13.18 -3.13
N LYS A 29 -7.41 -13.52 -3.99
CA LYS A 29 -7.66 -14.04 -5.34
C LYS A 29 -6.63 -15.09 -5.72
N SER A 30 -7.08 -16.29 -6.07
CA SER A 30 -6.23 -17.36 -6.60
C SER A 30 -5.95 -17.13 -8.09
N VAL A 31 -4.69 -17.29 -8.50
CA VAL A 31 -4.24 -17.16 -9.89
C VAL A 31 -3.12 -18.16 -10.17
N GLN A 32 -3.05 -18.64 -11.41
CA GLN A 32 -1.90 -19.41 -11.87
C GLN A 32 -0.82 -18.47 -12.41
N ILE A 33 0.44 -18.72 -12.06
CA ILE A 33 1.59 -17.95 -12.57
C ILE A 33 1.87 -18.39 -14.01
N GLU A 34 1.67 -17.48 -14.96
CA GLU A 34 1.96 -17.70 -16.38
C GLU A 34 2.78 -16.54 -16.96
N ASN A 35 3.66 -16.85 -17.91
CA ASN A 35 4.56 -15.88 -18.52
C ASN A 35 3.78 -14.84 -19.33
N LYS A 36 4.04 -13.55 -19.09
CA LYS A 36 3.39 -12.40 -19.75
C LYS A 36 1.86 -12.38 -19.67
N LYS A 37 1.27 -13.08 -18.69
CA LYS A 37 -0.19 -13.05 -18.48
C LYS A 37 -0.60 -11.82 -17.68
N LYS A 38 -1.53 -11.06 -18.25
CA LYS A 38 -2.15 -9.91 -17.59
C LYS A 38 -3.17 -10.40 -16.55
N VAL A 39 -2.90 -10.13 -15.28
CA VAL A 39 -3.80 -10.41 -14.16
C VAL A 39 -4.45 -9.12 -13.68
N ILE A 40 -5.78 -9.14 -13.50
CA ILE A 40 -6.54 -8.02 -12.94
C ILE A 40 -6.90 -8.33 -11.49
N PHE A 41 -6.58 -7.43 -10.56
CA PHE A 41 -6.91 -7.56 -9.14
C PHE A 41 -7.14 -6.18 -8.53
N GLU A 42 -8.23 -6.00 -7.79
CA GLU A 42 -8.60 -4.74 -7.12
C GLU A 42 -8.50 -3.51 -8.05
N LYS A 43 -9.05 -3.63 -9.27
CA LYS A 43 -9.07 -2.60 -10.33
C LYS A 43 -7.71 -2.23 -10.94
N GLN A 44 -6.63 -2.91 -10.58
CA GLN A 44 -5.33 -2.77 -11.19
C GLN A 44 -5.01 -4.00 -12.04
N TRP A 45 -4.19 -3.80 -13.08
CA TRP A 45 -3.68 -4.88 -13.89
C TRP A 45 -2.16 -4.93 -13.79
N PHE A 46 -1.59 -6.14 -13.77
CA PHE A 46 -0.15 -6.34 -13.67
C PHE A 46 0.26 -7.73 -14.19
N PHE A 47 1.57 -7.90 -14.36
CA PHE A 47 2.21 -9.15 -14.75
C PHE A 47 2.95 -9.79 -13.57
N LEU A 48 2.86 -11.11 -13.45
CA LEU A 48 3.48 -11.86 -12.35
C LEU A 48 4.93 -12.32 -12.65
N ASP A 49 5.47 -11.97 -13.82
CA ASP A 49 6.82 -12.39 -14.25
C ASP A 49 7.91 -12.01 -13.25
N LYS A 50 7.77 -10.85 -12.58
CA LYS A 50 8.72 -10.36 -11.58
C LYS A 50 8.56 -11.01 -10.20
N ALA A 51 7.47 -11.73 -9.95
CA ALA A 51 7.26 -12.49 -8.73
C ALA A 51 7.92 -13.88 -8.79
N VAL A 52 8.21 -14.39 -9.99
CA VAL A 52 8.89 -15.67 -10.18
C VAL A 52 10.30 -15.62 -9.59
N GLY A 53 10.65 -16.67 -8.84
CA GLY A 53 11.92 -16.79 -8.12
C GLY A 53 11.96 -16.08 -6.77
N GLN A 54 10.91 -15.32 -6.40
CA GLN A 54 10.74 -14.74 -5.06
C GLN A 54 10.08 -15.74 -4.11
N LEU A 55 10.25 -15.53 -2.81
CA LEU A 55 9.63 -16.37 -1.79
C LEU A 55 8.12 -16.08 -1.65
N TYR A 56 7.34 -17.09 -1.26
CA TYR A 56 5.96 -16.89 -0.81
C TYR A 56 5.92 -15.92 0.38
N GLY A 57 4.88 -15.09 0.45
CA GLY A 57 4.75 -14.03 1.47
C GLY A 57 5.45 -12.71 1.13
N THR A 58 6.19 -12.66 0.02
CA THR A 58 6.81 -11.42 -0.47
C THR A 58 5.74 -10.37 -0.83
N MET A 59 6.01 -9.11 -0.47
CA MET A 59 5.14 -7.98 -0.81
C MET A 59 5.63 -7.25 -2.06
N PHE A 60 4.70 -6.90 -2.94
CA PHE A 60 4.99 -6.18 -4.17
C PHE A 60 4.19 -4.87 -4.24
N GLU A 61 4.77 -3.88 -4.89
CA GLU A 61 4.11 -2.66 -5.32
C GLU A 61 3.96 -2.67 -6.84
N ILE A 62 2.81 -2.25 -7.34
CA ILE A 62 2.53 -2.21 -8.78
C ILE A 62 3.01 -0.86 -9.31
N GLU A 63 3.97 -0.87 -10.23
CA GLU A 63 4.45 0.32 -10.92
C GLU A 63 3.59 0.64 -12.15
N ALA A 64 3.76 1.87 -12.68
CA ALA A 64 3.15 2.27 -13.93
C ALA A 64 3.52 1.28 -15.05
N GLY A 65 2.52 0.86 -15.83
CA GLY A 65 2.69 -0.17 -16.86
C GLY A 65 2.53 -1.63 -16.39
N GLY A 66 2.10 -1.85 -15.14
CA GLY A 66 1.73 -3.20 -14.67
C GLY A 66 2.92 -4.09 -14.31
N SER A 67 4.11 -3.51 -14.13
CA SER A 67 5.28 -4.22 -13.60
C SER A 67 5.20 -4.30 -12.08
N LEU A 68 5.67 -5.40 -11.49
CA LEU A 68 5.78 -5.55 -10.04
C LEU A 68 7.19 -5.17 -9.57
N LYS A 69 7.24 -4.38 -8.50
CA LYS A 69 8.46 -4.05 -7.78
C LYS A 69 8.45 -4.66 -6.40
N LEU A 70 9.58 -5.23 -6.03
CA LEU A 70 9.78 -5.78 -4.70
C LEU A 70 9.70 -4.65 -3.66
N LYS A 71 8.78 -4.79 -2.70
CA LYS A 71 8.74 -3.89 -1.55
C LYS A 71 9.66 -4.46 -0.48
N ALA A 72 10.79 -3.81 -0.25
CA ALA A 72 11.62 -4.12 0.92
C ALA A 72 10.75 -3.99 2.18
N ALA A 73 10.89 -4.95 3.09
CA ALA A 73 10.16 -4.94 4.36
C ALA A 73 10.51 -3.67 5.14
N LYS A 74 9.69 -2.63 5.02
CA LYS A 74 9.76 -1.49 5.93
C LYS A 74 9.43 -2.05 7.30
N ARG A 75 10.42 -2.09 8.20
CA ARG A 75 10.17 -2.31 9.62
C ARG A 75 9.09 -1.30 10.01
N THR A 76 7.96 -1.81 10.46
CA THR A 76 6.84 -1.04 11.04
C THR A 76 7.38 -0.30 12.25
N GLY A 77 7.87 0.91 12.01
CA GLY A 77 8.53 1.74 13.00
C GLY A 77 8.82 3.13 12.45
N ASP A 78 7.95 3.62 11.56
CA ASP A 78 7.99 5.05 11.21
C ASP A 78 7.28 5.77 12.35
N SER A 79 8.11 6.38 13.17
CA SER A 79 7.85 7.29 14.27
C SER A 79 6.47 7.95 14.18
N LEU A 80 5.63 7.71 15.18
CA LEU A 80 4.58 8.68 15.52
C LEU A 80 5.33 9.94 15.98
N ASP A 81 5.72 10.79 15.03
CA ASP A 81 6.07 12.17 15.37
C ASP A 81 4.88 12.76 16.11
N SER A 82 5.15 13.21 17.34
CA SER A 82 4.24 13.83 18.29
C SER A 82 3.19 14.69 17.58
N LYS A 83 1.99 14.14 17.37
CA LYS A 83 0.93 14.86 16.67
C LYS A 83 0.21 15.75 17.65
N GLU A 84 0.22 17.05 17.37
CA GLU A 84 -0.78 17.96 17.90
C GLU A 84 -2.15 17.37 17.57
N ALA A 85 -2.88 16.94 18.59
CA ALA A 85 -4.20 16.34 18.47
C ALA A 85 -5.16 17.07 19.41
N GLY A 86 -6.34 17.41 18.88
CA GLY A 86 -7.42 17.96 19.69
C GLY A 86 -7.99 16.93 20.66
N GLN A 87 -8.65 17.38 21.71
CA GLN A 87 -9.30 16.48 22.68
C GLN A 87 -10.76 16.19 22.31
N ASP A 88 -11.42 17.10 21.57
CA ASP A 88 -12.85 17.04 21.31
C ASP A 88 -13.21 17.70 19.97
N ASN A 89 -14.36 17.33 19.40
CA ASN A 89 -14.79 17.77 18.07
C ASN A 89 -15.77 18.96 18.10
N ARG A 90 -16.02 19.60 19.25
CA ARG A 90 -17.04 20.67 19.40
C ARG A 90 -16.87 21.88 18.48
N HIS A 91 -15.64 22.16 18.06
CA HIS A 91 -15.30 23.28 17.18
C HIS A 91 -15.10 22.85 15.72
N ILE A 92 -15.27 21.55 15.40
CA ILE A 92 -15.17 21.05 14.03
C ILE A 92 -16.51 21.24 13.34
N VAL A 93 -16.54 22.12 12.35
CA VAL A 93 -17.71 22.41 11.53
C VAL A 93 -17.57 21.73 10.17
N ASP A 94 -18.64 21.08 9.69
CA ASP A 94 -18.68 20.51 8.34
C ASP A 94 -19.06 21.58 7.33
N ASP A 95 -18.06 22.31 6.85
CA ASP A 95 -18.17 23.40 5.88
C ASP A 95 -17.90 22.95 4.43
N GLY A 96 -17.51 21.69 4.23
CA GLY A 96 -17.06 21.16 2.94
C GLY A 96 -15.75 21.78 2.40
N ARG A 97 -15.14 22.72 3.12
CA ARG A 97 -13.92 23.45 2.74
C ARG A 97 -12.69 23.06 3.56
N SER A 98 -12.86 22.09 4.45
CA SER A 98 -11.82 21.53 5.30
C SER A 98 -10.63 20.90 4.56
N GLN A 99 -10.76 20.61 3.26
CA GLN A 99 -9.68 20.13 2.40
C GLN A 99 -9.38 21.20 1.34
N LYS A 100 -8.16 21.75 1.36
CA LYS A 100 -7.76 22.83 0.45
C LYS A 100 -7.41 22.35 -0.96
N LEU A 101 -7.03 21.08 -1.12
CA LEU A 101 -6.74 20.48 -2.43
C LEU A 101 -8.02 20.12 -3.16
N THR A 102 -8.11 20.50 -4.44
CA THR A 102 -9.23 20.15 -5.30
C THR A 102 -9.10 18.72 -5.85
N ARG A 103 -10.15 18.24 -6.53
CA ARG A 103 -10.13 16.94 -7.18
C ARG A 103 -9.07 16.89 -8.29
N ASP A 104 -8.98 17.92 -9.11
CA ASP A 104 -8.01 18.04 -10.21
C ASP A 104 -6.57 18.06 -9.70
N ASP A 105 -6.30 18.74 -8.58
CA ASP A 105 -4.98 18.70 -7.94
C ASP A 105 -4.60 17.27 -7.51
N ILE A 106 -5.56 16.50 -6.98
CA ILE A 106 -5.32 15.11 -6.58
C ILE A 106 -5.09 14.20 -7.79
N GLU A 107 -5.74 14.49 -8.92
CA GLU A 107 -5.56 13.76 -10.17
C GLU A 107 -4.17 14.02 -10.76
N THR A 108 -3.73 15.28 -10.80
CA THR A 108 -2.39 15.63 -11.26
C THR A 108 -1.29 15.02 -10.37
N LEU A 109 -1.47 14.98 -9.04
CA LEU A 109 -0.52 14.29 -8.15
C LEU A 109 -0.41 12.78 -8.44
N LYS A 110 -1.51 12.14 -8.86
CA LYS A 110 -1.49 10.72 -9.28
C LYS A 110 -0.83 10.54 -10.63
N GLU A 111 -1.08 11.43 -11.58
CA GLU A 111 -0.47 11.40 -12.91
C GLU A 111 1.04 11.65 -12.86
N GLN A 112 1.49 12.51 -11.94
CA GLN A 112 2.91 12.75 -11.65
C GLN A 112 3.62 11.51 -11.08
N GLY A 113 2.90 10.44 -10.74
CA GLY A 113 3.47 9.20 -10.23
C GLY A 113 4.02 9.31 -8.81
N LEU A 114 3.57 10.31 -8.04
CA LEU A 114 3.94 10.45 -6.63
C LEU A 114 3.49 9.22 -5.84
N LYS A 115 4.31 8.82 -4.86
CA LYS A 115 3.99 7.65 -4.05
C LYS A 115 2.71 7.93 -3.27
N GLY A 116 1.86 6.92 -3.10
CA GLY A 116 0.64 7.05 -2.31
C GLY A 116 0.88 7.59 -0.90
N GLN A 117 2.04 7.30 -0.30
CA GLN A 117 2.42 7.87 1.00
C GLN A 117 2.56 9.40 0.98
N GLU A 118 3.13 9.96 -0.09
CA GLU A 118 3.33 11.41 -0.26
C GLU A 118 2.00 12.11 -0.51
N ILE A 119 1.12 11.50 -1.31
CA ILE A 119 -0.25 12.00 -1.53
C ILE A 119 -1.02 12.03 -0.20
N VAL A 120 -0.88 10.99 0.64
CA VAL A 120 -1.51 10.97 1.97
C VAL A 120 -0.96 12.10 2.84
N GLN A 121 0.34 12.37 2.80
CA GLN A 121 0.95 13.47 3.56
C GLN A 121 0.43 14.82 3.09
N GLN A 122 0.43 15.09 1.78
CA GLN A 122 -0.11 16.35 1.25
C GLN A 122 -1.60 16.55 1.60
N LEU A 123 -2.40 15.48 1.62
CA LEU A 123 -3.81 15.53 2.03
C LEU A 123 -3.99 15.81 3.53
N ILE A 124 -2.99 15.51 4.36
CA ILE A 124 -2.97 15.82 5.79
C ILE A 124 -2.58 17.30 5.97
N ASP A 125 -1.50 17.73 5.32
CA ASP A 125 -0.96 19.09 5.44
C ASP A 125 -1.95 20.15 4.93
N ASN A 126 -2.76 19.81 3.91
CA ASN A 126 -3.78 20.69 3.36
C ASN A 126 -5.17 20.58 4.03
N SER A 127 -5.28 19.79 5.11
CA SER A 127 -6.53 19.67 5.86
C SER A 127 -6.54 20.60 7.07
N THR A 128 -7.44 21.59 7.09
CA THR A 128 -7.54 22.58 8.17
C THR A 128 -7.98 21.93 9.50
N THR A 129 -8.85 20.93 9.44
CA THR A 129 -9.41 20.26 10.62
C THR A 129 -8.62 19.04 11.07
N PHE A 130 -7.48 18.72 10.46
CA PHE A 130 -6.74 17.51 10.82
C PHE A 130 -6.09 17.60 12.20
N LYS A 131 -5.49 18.76 12.53
CA LYS A 131 -4.85 19.00 13.83
C LYS A 131 -5.87 19.02 14.99
N ASP A 132 -7.05 19.58 14.75
CA ASP A 132 -8.11 19.69 15.75
C ASP A 132 -8.81 18.36 16.05
N LYS A 133 -8.58 17.32 15.23
CA LYS A 133 -9.12 15.99 15.46
C LYS A 133 -8.40 15.29 16.59
N THR A 134 -9.15 14.44 17.30
CA THR A 134 -8.59 13.49 18.25
C THR A 134 -7.63 12.53 17.61
N GLU A 135 -6.69 12.00 18.40
CA GLU A 135 -5.68 11.04 17.95
C GLU A 135 -6.31 9.86 17.20
N PHE A 136 -7.36 9.25 17.79
CA PHE A 136 -8.10 8.17 17.15
C PHE A 136 -8.74 8.59 15.82
N ALA A 137 -9.25 9.82 15.72
CA ALA A 137 -9.84 10.33 14.48
C ALA A 137 -8.77 10.62 13.41
N GLN A 138 -7.60 11.12 13.80
CA GLN A 138 -6.44 11.29 12.92
C GLN A 138 -5.95 9.95 12.37
N GLU A 139 -5.74 8.96 13.24
CA GLU A 139 -5.36 7.60 12.82
C GLU A 139 -6.38 6.97 11.87
N LYS A 140 -7.68 7.08 12.22
CA LYS A 140 -8.78 6.59 11.38
C LYS A 140 -8.76 7.26 10.01
N TYR A 141 -8.50 8.56 9.94
CA TYR A 141 -8.37 9.29 8.68
C TYR A 141 -7.18 8.78 7.85
N ILE A 142 -6.00 8.63 8.47
CA ILE A 142 -4.79 8.11 7.80
C ILE A 142 -5.02 6.69 7.26
N LYS A 143 -5.57 5.79 8.08
CA LYS A 143 -5.89 4.41 7.68
C LYS A 143 -6.85 4.39 6.49
N LYS A 144 -7.87 5.25 6.48
CA LYS A 144 -8.81 5.40 5.35
C LYS A 144 -8.13 5.89 4.08
N LYS A 145 -7.16 6.81 4.18
CA LYS A 145 -6.43 7.35 3.02
C LYS A 145 -5.38 6.38 2.49
N LYS A 146 -4.66 5.65 3.35
CA LYS A 146 -3.70 4.60 2.96
C LYS A 146 -4.36 3.38 2.30
N LYS A 147 -5.63 3.10 2.61
CA LYS A 147 -6.39 1.98 2.01
C LYS A 147 -6.89 2.28 0.60
N LYS A 148 -7.10 3.57 0.27
CA LYS A 148 -7.51 4.02 -1.06
C LYS A 148 -6.32 4.05 -2.01
#